data_AF-A0A7V2QX59-F1
#
_entry.id   AF-A0A7V2QX59-F1
#
_cell.length_a   1.000
_cell.length_b   1.000
_cell.length_c   1.000
_cell.angle_alpha   90.00
_cell.angle_beta   90.00
_cell.angle_gamma   90.00
#
_symmetry.space_group_name_H-M   'P 1'
#
loop_
_entity.id
_entity.type
_entity.pdbx_description
1 polymer ?
#
loop_
_entity_poly.entity_id
_entity_poly.type
_entity_poly.pdbx_seq_one_letter_code
_entity_poly.pdbx_strand_id
1 'polypeptide(L)'
;MGLKSPEEFKESLRDGRVVYISGEKVEDVTTHPQLKVAVETAATDYVMAEMPEFRDLAVVVDEKTGEEYSRYFYRPKNGEDLLKRHELILAASRLNYTTTPFVREMIDSF
;
A
#
# COMPACT_ATOMS: atom_id res chain seq x y z
N MET A 1 -6.27 -10.54 -7.17
CA MET A 1 -6.17 -9.08 -7.42
C MET A 1 -4.68 -8.80 -7.43
N GLY A 2 -4.11 -8.68 -8.63
CA GLY A 2 -2.67 -8.67 -8.82
C GLY A 2 -1.99 -7.49 -8.13
N LEU A 3 -0.70 -7.66 -7.88
CA LEU A 3 0.20 -6.60 -7.47
C LEU A 3 0.17 -5.46 -8.50
N LYS A 4 0.00 -4.22 -8.03
CA LYS A 4 0.06 -3.01 -8.88
C LYS A 4 1.43 -2.37 -8.80
N SER A 5 1.84 -1.68 -9.86
CA SER A 5 2.93 -0.70 -9.79
C SER A 5 2.50 0.56 -9.02
N PRO A 6 3.44 1.39 -8.53
CA PRO A 6 3.14 2.70 -7.96
C PRO A 6 2.33 3.60 -8.91
N GLU A 7 2.65 3.59 -10.20
CA GLU A 7 1.96 4.35 -11.24
C GLU A 7 0.55 3.83 -11.47
N GLU A 8 0.37 2.50 -11.53
CA GLU A 8 -0.95 1.88 -11.65
C GLU A 8 -1.84 2.19 -10.43
N PHE A 9 -1.25 2.25 -9.23
CA PHE A 9 -1.95 2.71 -8.04
C PHE A 9 -2.41 4.16 -8.20
N LYS A 10 -1.51 5.08 -8.56
CA LYS A 10 -1.84 6.51 -8.74
C LYS A 10 -2.90 6.71 -9.83
N GLU A 11 -2.77 6.01 -10.95
CA GLU A 11 -3.75 6.08 -12.04
C GLU A 11 -5.11 5.54 -11.58
N SER A 12 -5.15 4.50 -10.75
CA SER A 12 -6.40 4.01 -10.17
C SER A 12 -7.10 4.98 -9.22
N LEU A 13 -6.45 6.07 -8.82
CA LEU A 13 -7.08 7.15 -8.05
C LEU A 13 -7.79 8.18 -8.93
N ARG A 14 -7.52 8.19 -10.23
CA ARG A 14 -8.18 9.06 -11.23
C ARG A 14 -9.46 8.42 -11.73
N ASP A 15 -10.33 8.07 -10.80
CA ASP A 15 -11.65 7.54 -11.08
C ASP A 15 -12.72 8.65 -10.93
N GLY A 16 -13.99 8.27 -11.06
CA GLY A 16 -15.12 9.19 -10.91
C GLY A 16 -15.43 9.60 -9.47
N ARG A 17 -14.49 9.45 -8.51
CA ARG A 17 -14.73 9.84 -7.11
C ARG A 17 -15.02 11.32 -6.98
N VAL A 18 -15.86 11.64 -5.99
CA VAL A 18 -16.21 13.01 -5.66
C VAL A 18 -15.62 13.32 -4.29
N VAL A 19 -14.60 14.18 -4.29
CA VAL A 19 -13.88 14.61 -3.07
C VAL A 19 -14.04 16.13 -2.94
N TYR A 20 -14.32 16.59 -1.73
CA TYR A 20 -14.39 18.01 -1.41
C TYR A 20 -13.39 18.34 -0.30
N ILE A 21 -12.69 19.46 -0.44
CA ILE A 21 -11.76 20.00 0.56
C ILE A 21 -12.06 21.48 0.72
N SER A 22 -12.20 21.95 1.96
CA SER A 22 -12.46 23.36 2.28
C SER A 22 -13.65 23.97 1.51
N GLY A 23 -14.66 23.15 1.20
CA GLY A 23 -15.86 23.56 0.46
C GLY A 23 -15.72 23.54 -1.07
N GLU A 24 -14.55 23.22 -1.61
CA GLU A 24 -14.30 23.12 -3.05
C GLU A 24 -14.20 21.67 -3.51
N LYS A 25 -14.67 21.39 -4.73
CA LYS A 25 -14.53 20.08 -5.35
C LYS A 25 -13.09 19.90 -5.82
N VAL A 26 -12.48 18.77 -5.46
CA VAL A 26 -11.17 18.37 -5.96
C VAL A 26 -11.34 17.72 -7.32
N GLU A 27 -10.70 18.29 -8.35
CA GLU A 27 -10.74 17.74 -9.71
C GLU A 27 -9.85 16.50 -9.86
N ASP A 28 -8.68 16.48 -9.22
CA ASP A 28 -7.76 15.34 -9.25
C ASP A 28 -7.01 15.20 -7.91
N VAL A 29 -7.27 14.09 -7.22
CA VAL A 29 -6.66 13.79 -5.92
C VAL A 29 -5.15 13.51 -6.02
N THR A 30 -4.65 13.10 -7.18
CA THR A 30 -3.23 12.75 -7.39
C THR A 30 -2.36 13.99 -7.48
N THR A 31 -2.93 15.13 -7.88
CA THR A 31 -2.20 16.39 -8.10
C THR A 31 -2.59 17.49 -7.13
N HIS A 32 -3.72 17.38 -6.44
CA HIS A 32 -4.19 18.39 -5.49
C HIS A 32 -3.13 18.71 -4.41
N PRO A 33 -2.79 19.99 -4.16
CA PRO A 33 -1.67 20.36 -3.28
C PRO A 33 -1.71 19.77 -1.87
N GLN A 34 -2.90 19.60 -1.30
CA GLN A 34 -3.07 19.03 0.04
C GLN A 34 -3.14 17.49 0.06
N LEU A 35 -3.42 16.84 -1.08
CA LEU A 35 -3.61 15.38 -1.14
C LEU A 35 -2.42 14.65 -1.77
N LYS A 36 -1.67 15.31 -2.66
CA LYS A 36 -0.55 14.68 -3.36
C LYS A 36 0.44 14.01 -2.40
N VAL A 37 0.71 14.62 -1.24
CA VAL A 37 1.62 14.04 -0.24
C VAL A 37 1.04 12.75 0.32
N ALA A 38 -0.25 12.72 0.67
CA ALA A 38 -0.91 11.51 1.14
C ALA A 38 -0.96 10.41 0.08
N VAL A 39 -1.13 10.78 -1.20
CA VAL A 39 -1.07 9.84 -2.33
C VAL A 39 0.31 9.21 -2.46
N GLU A 40 1.39 10.02 -2.39
CA GLU A 40 2.76 9.51 -2.41
C GLU A 40 3.06 8.62 -1.20
N THR A 41 2.66 9.04 0.00
CA THR A 41 2.78 8.25 1.23
C THR A 41 2.07 6.89 1.09
N ALA A 42 0.86 6.86 0.53
CA ALA A 42 0.12 5.63 0.27
C ALA A 42 0.73 4.76 -0.85
N ALA A 43 1.45 5.37 -1.79
CA ALA A 43 2.13 4.65 -2.87
C ALA A 43 3.35 3.85 -2.37
N THR A 44 3.88 4.16 -1.18
CA THR A 44 5.10 3.54 -0.62
C THR A 44 5.07 2.02 -0.62
N ASP A 45 3.93 1.40 -0.31
CA ASP A 45 3.84 -0.08 -0.28
C ASP A 45 3.98 -0.70 -1.67
N TYR A 46 3.45 -0.02 -2.69
CA TYR A 46 3.64 -0.43 -4.08
C TYR A 46 5.09 -0.25 -4.52
N VAL A 47 5.73 0.84 -4.08
CA VAL A 47 7.15 1.09 -4.35
C VAL A 47 8.02 -0.01 -3.73
N MET A 48 7.77 -0.37 -2.46
CA MET A 48 8.51 -1.45 -1.79
C MET A 48 8.38 -2.79 -2.50
N ALA A 49 7.25 -3.07 -3.15
CA ALA A 49 7.06 -4.30 -3.90
C ALA A 49 7.92 -4.36 -5.19
N GLU A 50 8.33 -3.22 -5.73
CA GLU A 50 9.24 -3.11 -6.88
C GLU A 50 10.72 -2.98 -6.47
N MET A 51 11.01 -2.61 -5.22
CA MET A 51 12.37 -2.51 -4.71
C MET A 51 12.97 -3.91 -4.49
N PRO A 52 14.08 -4.28 -5.17
CA PRO A 52 14.66 -5.62 -5.03
C PRO A 52 15.03 -6.00 -3.60
N GLU A 53 15.44 -5.02 -2.78
CA GLU A 53 15.79 -5.22 -1.37
C GLU A 53 14.60 -5.56 -0.46
N PHE A 54 13.38 -5.14 -0.84
CA PHE A 54 12.16 -5.37 -0.06
C PHE A 54 11.20 -6.36 -0.72
N ARG A 55 11.41 -6.75 -1.98
CA ARG A 55 10.46 -7.55 -2.75
C ARG A 55 10.12 -8.88 -2.08
N ASP A 56 11.10 -9.64 -1.60
CA ASP A 56 10.87 -10.92 -0.91
C ASP A 56 10.05 -10.75 0.38
N LEU A 57 10.19 -9.59 1.02
CA LEU A 57 9.46 -9.21 2.22
C LEU A 57 8.06 -8.68 1.89
N ALA A 58 7.89 -7.92 0.81
CA ALA A 58 6.66 -7.23 0.47
C ALA A 58 5.69 -8.08 -0.39
N VAL A 59 6.20 -9.05 -1.14
CA VAL A 59 5.43 -9.84 -2.12
C VAL A 59 5.33 -11.30 -1.70
N VAL A 60 4.16 -11.88 -1.95
CA VAL A 60 3.89 -13.31 -1.81
C VAL A 60 3.22 -13.83 -3.08
N VAL A 61 3.37 -15.13 -3.34
CA VAL A 61 2.73 -15.81 -4.47
C VAL A 61 1.59 -16.67 -3.94
N ASP A 62 0.42 -16.57 -4.57
CA ASP A 62 -0.71 -17.45 -4.26
C ASP A 62 -0.43 -18.86 -4.78
N GLU A 63 -0.48 -19.86 -3.90
CA GLU A 63 -0.17 -21.26 -4.25
C GLU A 63 -1.18 -21.87 -5.24
N LYS A 64 -2.40 -21.33 -5.33
CA LYS A 64 -3.49 -21.84 -6.19
C LYS A 64 -3.50 -21.14 -7.54
N THR A 65 -3.31 -19.82 -7.57
CA THR A 65 -3.41 -19.04 -8.82
C THR A 65 -2.05 -18.73 -9.44
N GLY A 66 -0.96 -18.81 -8.66
CA GLY A 66 0.37 -18.36 -9.08
C GLY A 66 0.50 -16.84 -9.17
N GLU A 67 -0.52 -16.08 -8.79
CA GLU A 67 -0.48 -14.62 -8.84
C GLU A 67 0.34 -14.04 -7.68
N GLU A 68 1.12 -13.00 -7.98
CA GLU A 68 1.79 -12.19 -6.96
C GLU A 68 0.82 -11.18 -6.33
N TYR A 69 0.92 -11.02 -5.02
CA TYR A 69 0.18 -10.02 -4.26
C TYR A 69 0.97 -9.54 -3.04
N SER A 70 0.55 -8.42 -2.45
CA SER A 70 1.22 -7.86 -1.28
C SER A 70 1.04 -8.73 -0.03
N ARG A 71 2.12 -8.92 0.73
CA ARG A 71 2.13 -9.65 2.01
C ARG A 71 1.15 -9.07 3.03
N TYR A 72 0.75 -7.80 2.93
CA TYR A 72 -0.31 -7.24 3.80
C TYR A 72 -1.64 -7.99 3.67
N PHE A 73 -1.90 -8.61 2.52
CA PHE A 73 -3.10 -9.40 2.25
C PHE A 73 -2.89 -10.90 2.54
N TYR A 74 -1.65 -11.34 2.81
CA TYR A 74 -1.32 -12.72 3.15
C TYR A 74 -1.84 -13.06 4.54
N ARG A 75 -2.68 -14.08 4.67
CA ARG A 75 -3.13 -14.57 5.99
C ARG A 75 -2.02 -15.41 6.65
N PRO A 76 -1.43 -14.99 7.78
CA PRO A 76 -0.35 -15.71 8.44
C PRO A 76 -0.86 -17.08 8.90
N LYS A 77 -0.10 -18.13 8.61
CA LYS A 77 -0.44 -19.51 9.00
C LYS A 77 0.36 -19.96 10.23
N ASN A 78 1.48 -19.28 10.53
CA ASN A 78 2.39 -19.62 11.63
C ASN A 78 3.08 -18.36 12.21
N GLY A 79 3.95 -18.56 13.21
CA GLY A 79 4.68 -17.48 13.87
C GLY A 79 5.71 -16.77 12.99
N GLU A 80 6.35 -17.48 12.05
CA GLU A 80 7.32 -16.88 11.13
C GLU A 80 6.64 -15.90 10.16
N ASP A 81 5.42 -16.24 9.73
CA ASP A 81 4.62 -15.34 8.89
C ASP A 81 4.25 -14.04 9.62
N LEU A 82 3.95 -14.15 10.93
CA LEU A 82 3.71 -12.97 11.79
C LEU A 82 4.96 -12.11 11.92
N LEU A 83 6.13 -12.73 12.10
CA LEU A 83 7.40 -12.01 12.17
C LEU A 83 7.73 -11.29 10.85
N LYS A 84 7.57 -11.97 9.70
CA LYS A 84 7.77 -11.34 8.38
C LYS A 84 6.81 -10.18 8.16
N ARG A 85 5.56 -10.31 8.60
CA ARG A 85 4.62 -9.20 8.52
C ARG A 85 5.04 -8.03 9.41
N HIS A 86 5.43 -8.31 10.66
CA HIS A 86 5.93 -7.28 11.56
C HIS A 86 7.16 -6.56 11.01
N GLU A 87 8.09 -7.30 10.42
CA GLU A 87 9.27 -6.76 9.75
C GLU A 87 8.89 -5.86 8.57
N LEU A 88 7.91 -6.28 7.74
CA LEU A 88 7.40 -5.45 6.65
C LEU A 88 6.84 -4.12 7.17
N ILE A 89 6.02 -4.15 8.22
CA ILE A 89 5.46 -2.94 8.84
C ILE A 89 6.58 -2.01 9.32
N LEU A 90 7.59 -2.54 9.99
CA LEU A 90 8.73 -1.74 10.46
C LEU A 90 9.54 -1.15 9.30
N ALA A 91 9.80 -1.93 8.25
CA ALA A 91 10.52 -1.49 7.07
C ALA A 91 9.77 -0.36 6.35
N ALA A 92 8.46 -0.55 6.13
CA ALA A 92 7.60 0.44 5.49
C ALA A 92 7.52 1.74 6.30
N SER A 93 7.33 1.64 7.61
CA SER A 93 7.32 2.81 8.49
C SER A 93 8.67 3.53 8.50
N ARG A 94 9.80 2.82 8.44
CA ARG A 94 11.14 3.46 8.36
C ARG A 94 11.33 4.19 7.03
N LEU A 95 10.92 3.58 5.93
CA LEU A 95 11.00 4.17 4.60
C LEU A 95 10.13 5.43 4.48
N ASN A 96 9.01 5.45 5.20
CA ASN A 96 7.99 6.49 5.12
C ASN A 96 8.01 7.46 6.32
N TYR A 97 9.19 7.73 6.88
CA TYR A 97 9.40 8.69 7.99
C TYR A 97 8.45 8.48 9.18
N THR A 98 8.31 7.25 9.65
CA THR A 98 7.46 6.77 10.75
C THR A 98 5.95 6.74 10.48
N THR A 99 5.52 7.12 9.28
CA THR A 99 4.12 6.94 8.86
C THR A 99 3.90 5.52 8.40
N THR A 100 2.98 4.77 8.99
CA THR A 100 2.68 3.40 8.55
C THR A 100 1.80 3.43 7.29
N PRO A 101 2.30 3.01 6.12
CA PRO A 101 1.48 2.90 4.92
C PRO A 101 0.62 1.61 4.96
N PHE A 102 -0.57 1.67 4.35
CA PHE A 102 -1.69 0.72 4.38
C PHE A 102 -2.32 0.32 5.73
N VAL A 103 -3.63 0.57 5.79
CA VAL A 103 -4.51 0.59 6.98
C VAL A 103 -5.27 -0.73 7.16
N ARG A 104 -4.96 -1.81 6.40
CA ARG A 104 -5.72 -3.08 6.52
C ARG A 104 -5.74 -3.59 7.96
N GLU A 105 -4.62 -3.47 8.67
CA GLU A 105 -4.57 -3.87 10.09
C GLU A 105 -5.39 -2.98 11.02
N MET A 106 -5.60 -1.70 10.68
CA MET A 106 -6.50 -0.84 11.46
C MET A 106 -7.98 -1.14 11.16
N ILE A 107 -8.32 -1.64 9.96
CA ILE A 107 -9.71 -1.91 9.56
C ILE A 107 -10.21 -3.25 10.12
N ASP A 108 -9.36 -4.29 10.16
CA ASP A 108 -9.73 -5.59 10.74
C ASP A 108 -9.71 -5.60 12.29
N SER A 109 -9.36 -4.46 12.91
CA SER A 109 -9.36 -4.26 14.37
C SER A 109 -10.66 -3.64 14.92
N PHE A 110 -11.69 -3.44 14.07
CA PHE A 110 -13.01 -2.93 14.45
C PHE A 110 -14.14 -3.86 14.01
#